data_AF-A0A7C8CUS1-F1
#
_entry.id   AF-A0A7C8CUS1-F1
#
_cell.length_a   1.000
_cell.length_b   1.000
_cell.length_c   1.000
_cell.angle_alpha   90.00
_cell.angle_beta   90.00
_cell.angle_gamma   90.00
#
_symmetry.space_group_name_H-M   'P 1'
#
loop_
_entity.id
_entity.type
_entity.pdbx_description
1 polymer ?
#
loop_
_entity_poly.entity_id
_entity_poly.type
_entity_poly.pdbx_seq_one_letter_code
_entity_poly.pdbx_strand_id
1 'polypeptide(L)'
;MQTRSNRGRQCIVVAGLVLAFVGSSSARAPEQTDKLGDEEELTEPKRLKAWPQVTKRDVKFELKRLVLARTEEMGLQARAALIEIGVGAVPYLVPKLGRERNEDASARLESVLDELTNARHTRLLAEYFDDKSLVTRKWSLRRVAWFPDAGVRSAAENALVAASTRKRNLDSDEIFAAALCCASSGSFEGFDTVAKRAAKDWGKLGPAIHTAFAALRSAEGTKRVAKLLAATKRKTKVAGLRLIAACGEKESAKHLVLPFLDENDNSLRVAAINALRGIVDGDPPLNKLSVFEAIERANKWKARL
;
A
#
# COMPACT_ATOMS: atom_id res chain seq x y z
N MET A 1 -36.64 -23.90 -35.48
CA MET A 1 -36.92 -23.79 -36.93
C MET A 1 -36.68 -22.32 -37.30
N GLN A 2 -35.47 -21.94 -37.75
CA GLN A 2 -35.04 -21.85 -39.16
C GLN A 2 -36.11 -21.18 -40.04
N THR A 3 -35.86 -19.98 -40.58
CA THR A 3 -35.15 -19.81 -41.86
C THR A 3 -34.27 -18.55 -41.96
N ARG A 4 -33.22 -18.71 -42.78
CA ARG A 4 -32.21 -17.73 -43.22
C ARG A 4 -32.76 -16.83 -44.34
N SER A 5 -32.17 -15.64 -44.53
CA SER A 5 -31.78 -15.18 -45.88
C SER A 5 -30.69 -14.11 -45.85
N ASN A 6 -29.90 -14.10 -46.92
CA ASN A 6 -28.55 -13.60 -47.15
C ASN A 6 -28.55 -12.29 -47.97
N ARG A 7 -27.40 -11.58 -47.94
CA ARG A 7 -26.76 -10.71 -48.97
C ARG A 7 -26.39 -9.33 -48.38
N GLY A 8 -25.20 -8.76 -48.58
CA GLY A 8 -24.15 -9.09 -49.54
C GLY A 8 -22.79 -8.47 -49.17
N ARG A 9 -21.76 -9.02 -49.81
CA ARG A 9 -20.34 -8.70 -49.72
C ARG A 9 -20.00 -7.44 -50.50
N GLN A 10 -19.00 -6.67 -50.06
CA GLN A 10 -18.03 -6.07 -50.96
C GLN A 10 -16.62 -6.19 -50.36
N CYS A 11 -15.76 -6.83 -51.14
CA CYS A 11 -14.31 -6.89 -50.97
C CYS A 11 -13.69 -5.74 -51.77
N ILE A 12 -12.69 -5.06 -51.22
CA ILE A 12 -11.71 -4.32 -52.02
C ILE A 12 -10.33 -4.86 -51.65
N VAL A 13 -9.72 -5.51 -52.63
CA VAL A 13 -8.31 -5.90 -52.68
C VAL A 13 -7.61 -4.82 -53.48
N VAL A 14 -6.54 -4.22 -52.93
CA VAL A 14 -5.55 -3.51 -53.75
C VAL A 14 -4.19 -4.11 -53.43
N ALA A 15 -3.62 -4.72 -54.46
CA ALA A 15 -2.31 -5.32 -54.49
C ALA A 15 -1.32 -4.34 -55.14
N GLY A 16 -0.07 -4.37 -54.65
CA GLY A 16 1.12 -4.24 -55.48
C GLY A 16 1.79 -2.86 -55.51
N LEU A 17 2.96 -2.76 -54.86
CA LEU A 17 4.20 -2.53 -55.59
C LEU A 17 5.42 -2.97 -54.75
N VAL A 18 6.16 -3.94 -55.30
CA VAL A 18 7.49 -4.37 -54.84
C VAL A 18 8.52 -3.59 -55.64
N LEU A 19 9.47 -2.94 -54.98
CA LEU A 19 10.75 -2.54 -55.57
C LEU A 19 11.86 -2.80 -54.55
N ALA A 20 12.68 -3.79 -54.89
CA ALA A 20 13.92 -4.11 -54.19
C ALA A 20 14.99 -3.08 -54.56
N PHE A 21 15.76 -2.62 -53.57
CA PHE A 21 17.09 -2.10 -53.81
C PHE A 21 18.05 -2.62 -52.74
N VAL A 22 19.05 -3.35 -53.23
CA VAL A 22 20.20 -3.89 -52.50
C VAL A 22 21.21 -2.76 -52.33
N GLY A 23 21.69 -2.56 -51.10
CA GLY A 23 22.75 -1.61 -50.78
C GLY A 23 23.40 -1.96 -49.46
N SER A 24 24.28 -2.96 -49.48
CA SER A 24 25.18 -3.26 -48.36
C SER A 24 26.22 -2.15 -48.23
N SER A 25 26.24 -1.47 -47.09
CA SER A 25 27.42 -0.78 -46.58
C SER A 25 27.47 -0.92 -45.08
N SER A 26 28.45 -1.72 -44.65
CA SER A 26 28.79 -1.98 -43.26
C SER A 26 29.40 -0.71 -42.67
N ALA A 27 28.61 0.02 -41.88
CA ALA A 27 29.10 1.06 -40.98
C ALA A 27 28.96 0.53 -39.55
N ARG A 28 30.10 0.22 -38.95
CA ARG A 28 30.27 -0.29 -37.59
C ARG A 28 29.86 0.81 -36.61
N ALA A 29 28.69 0.67 -35.99
CA ALA A 29 28.23 1.56 -34.93
C ALA A 29 29.11 1.38 -33.68
N PRO A 30 29.54 2.45 -33.00
CA PRO A 30 30.29 2.34 -31.77
C PRO A 30 29.39 1.80 -30.65
N GLU A 31 29.91 0.77 -29.99
CA GLU A 31 29.38 0.09 -28.82
C GLU A 31 29.30 1.09 -27.65
N GLN A 32 28.13 1.72 -27.49
CA GLN A 32 27.78 2.44 -26.27
C GLN A 32 27.52 1.40 -25.18
N THR A 33 28.53 1.23 -24.34
CA THR A 33 28.38 0.58 -23.04
C THR A 33 27.54 1.51 -22.16
N ASP A 34 26.24 1.30 -22.19
CA ASP A 34 25.30 1.81 -21.20
C ASP A 34 25.73 1.26 -19.83
N LYS A 35 26.45 2.10 -19.08
CA LYS A 35 26.69 1.87 -17.65
C LYS A 35 25.35 2.07 -16.95
N LEU A 36 24.69 0.94 -16.70
CA LEU A 36 23.53 0.82 -15.84
C LEU A 36 23.83 1.44 -14.47
N GLY A 37 23.15 2.55 -14.21
CA GLY A 37 22.51 2.91 -12.95
C GLY A 37 23.39 2.86 -11.71
N ASP A 38 23.85 4.04 -11.31
CA ASP A 38 24.19 4.33 -9.92
C ASP A 38 23.06 3.81 -9.01
N GLU A 39 23.42 2.98 -8.03
CA GLU A 39 22.54 2.59 -6.94
C GLU A 39 22.11 3.88 -6.23
N GLU A 40 20.87 4.33 -6.46
CA GLU A 40 20.23 5.37 -5.66
C GLU A 40 20.14 4.87 -4.22
N GLU A 41 21.17 5.22 -3.44
CA GLU A 41 21.16 5.12 -1.99
C GLU A 41 19.87 5.79 -1.50
N LEU A 42 18.95 4.98 -0.96
CA LEU A 42 17.62 5.38 -0.50
C LEU A 42 17.75 6.38 0.66
N THR A 43 18.09 7.63 0.34
CA THR A 43 18.23 8.70 1.31
C THR A 43 16.89 8.97 1.96
N GLU A 44 16.83 8.90 3.30
CA GLU A 44 15.59 9.14 4.03
C GLU A 44 14.99 10.50 3.63
N PRO A 45 13.67 10.57 3.37
CA PRO A 45 13.07 11.80 2.89
C PRO A 45 13.17 12.90 3.95
N LYS A 46 13.71 14.06 3.55
CA LYS A 46 13.82 15.24 4.42
C LYS A 46 12.44 15.61 4.98
N ARG A 47 12.24 15.39 6.28
CA ARG A 47 10.97 15.63 6.97
C ARG A 47 10.74 17.14 7.16
N LEU A 48 9.51 17.58 6.93
CA LEU A 48 9.10 18.96 7.14
C LEU A 48 8.93 19.25 8.64
N LYS A 49 9.36 20.45 9.04
CA LYS A 49 9.22 20.94 10.42
C LYS A 49 7.99 21.82 10.63
N ALA A 50 7.41 22.33 9.55
CA ALA A 50 6.21 23.16 9.57
C ALA A 50 5.48 23.06 8.24
N TRP A 51 4.17 23.30 8.25
CA TRP A 51 3.38 23.42 7.04
C TRP A 51 3.73 24.71 6.28
N PRO A 52 3.85 24.67 4.94
CA PRO A 52 4.01 25.88 4.13
C PRO A 52 2.85 26.86 4.36
N GLN A 53 3.15 28.15 4.30
CA GLN A 53 2.13 29.18 4.40
C GLN A 53 1.38 29.32 3.07
N VAL A 54 0.07 29.47 3.15
CA VAL A 54 -0.83 29.62 2.00
C VAL A 54 -1.87 30.68 2.29
N THR A 55 -2.44 31.26 1.23
CA THR A 55 -3.52 32.23 1.37
C THR A 55 -4.77 31.55 1.93
N LYS A 56 -5.08 31.83 3.19
CA LYS A 56 -6.25 31.28 3.90
C LYS A 56 -7.58 31.52 3.18
N ARG A 57 -7.69 32.63 2.43
CA ARG A 57 -8.90 32.96 1.64
C ARG A 57 -9.13 31.91 0.56
N ASP A 58 -8.10 31.58 -0.20
CA ASP A 58 -8.18 30.69 -1.37
C ASP A 58 -8.46 29.26 -0.92
N VAL A 59 -7.74 28.78 0.11
CA VAL A 59 -8.00 27.46 0.70
C VAL A 59 -9.44 27.34 1.18
N LYS A 60 -9.97 28.34 1.89
CA LYS A 60 -11.34 28.30 2.41
C LYS A 60 -12.38 28.29 1.30
N PHE A 61 -12.14 29.04 0.23
CA PHE A 61 -13.03 29.09 -0.93
C PHE A 61 -13.12 27.71 -1.60
N GLU A 62 -11.97 27.13 -1.95
CA GLU A 62 -11.92 25.82 -2.61
C GLU A 62 -12.39 24.67 -1.70
N LEU A 63 -12.06 24.73 -0.41
CA LEU A 63 -12.56 23.79 0.59
C LEU A 63 -14.10 23.79 0.66
N LYS A 64 -14.72 24.98 0.66
CA LYS A 64 -16.18 25.10 0.67
C LYS A 64 -16.78 24.51 -0.61
N ARG A 65 -16.16 24.77 -1.76
CA ARG A 65 -16.57 24.23 -3.06
C ARG A 65 -16.47 22.71 -3.11
N LEU A 66 -15.39 22.12 -2.60
CA LEU A 66 -15.20 20.67 -2.52
C LEU A 66 -16.29 19.97 -1.68
N VAL A 67 -16.61 20.58 -0.53
CA VAL A 67 -17.60 20.03 0.42
C VAL A 67 -19.02 20.15 -0.12
N LEU A 68 -19.35 21.30 -0.71
CA LEU A 68 -20.69 21.59 -1.24
C LEU A 68 -20.89 21.14 -2.69
N ALA A 69 -19.93 20.41 -3.26
CA ALA A 69 -19.99 19.92 -4.64
C ALA A 69 -21.25 19.08 -4.86
N ARG A 70 -22.09 19.50 -5.81
CA ARG A 70 -23.31 18.80 -6.22
C ARG A 70 -23.12 17.96 -7.49
N THR A 71 -22.05 18.23 -8.23
CA THR A 71 -21.65 17.49 -9.43
C THR A 71 -20.23 16.98 -9.25
N GLU A 72 -19.91 15.88 -9.92
CA GLU A 72 -18.56 15.30 -9.91
C GLU A 72 -17.53 16.31 -10.44
N GLU A 73 -17.86 17.00 -11.53
CA GLU A 73 -16.99 18.02 -12.13
C GLU A 73 -16.62 19.14 -11.15
N MET A 74 -17.58 19.65 -10.37
CA MET A 74 -17.32 20.67 -9.36
C MET A 74 -16.36 20.16 -8.28
N GLY A 75 -16.52 18.90 -7.87
CA GLY A 75 -15.62 18.25 -6.92
C GLY A 75 -14.20 18.09 -7.47
N LEU A 76 -14.07 17.66 -8.73
CA LEU A 76 -12.78 17.48 -9.39
C LEU A 76 -12.03 18.80 -9.57
N GLN A 77 -12.72 19.87 -9.98
CA GLN A 77 -12.08 21.17 -10.14
C GLN A 77 -11.66 21.78 -8.79
N ALA A 78 -12.47 21.61 -7.72
CA ALA A 78 -12.09 22.05 -6.38
C ALA A 78 -10.90 21.24 -5.82
N ARG A 79 -10.86 19.93 -6.09
CA ARG A 79 -9.71 19.06 -5.81
C ARG A 79 -8.46 19.56 -6.52
N ALA A 80 -8.53 19.82 -7.82
CA ALA A 80 -7.41 20.33 -8.61
C ALA A 80 -6.86 21.64 -8.03
N ALA A 81 -7.72 22.59 -7.69
CA ALA A 81 -7.31 23.85 -7.08
C ALA A 81 -6.66 23.67 -5.69
N LEU A 82 -7.15 22.75 -4.86
CA LEU A 82 -6.53 22.43 -3.56
C LEU A 82 -5.16 21.77 -3.72
N ILE A 83 -4.98 20.93 -4.75
CA ILE A 83 -3.68 20.33 -5.08
C ILE A 83 -2.68 21.40 -5.54
N GLU A 84 -3.13 22.36 -6.34
CA GLU A 84 -2.32 23.49 -6.80
C GLU A 84 -1.89 24.40 -5.65
N ILE A 85 -2.77 24.67 -4.68
CA ILE A 85 -2.40 25.36 -3.44
C ILE A 85 -1.35 24.56 -2.64
N GLY A 86 -1.41 23.23 -2.74
CA GLY A 86 -0.40 22.33 -2.20
C GLY A 86 -0.54 22.05 -0.70
N VAL A 87 0.54 21.53 -0.11
CA VAL A 87 0.53 20.89 1.21
C VAL A 87 0.24 21.85 2.37
N GLY A 88 0.35 23.17 2.15
CA GLY A 88 -0.08 24.18 3.12
C GLY A 88 -1.60 24.21 3.33
N ALA A 89 -2.40 23.57 2.47
CA ALA A 89 -3.85 23.42 2.67
C ALA A 89 -4.22 22.40 3.77
N VAL A 90 -3.32 21.46 4.11
CA VAL A 90 -3.58 20.34 5.03
C VAL A 90 -4.11 20.80 6.41
N PRO A 91 -3.52 21.82 7.08
CA PRO A 91 -4.03 22.32 8.37
C PRO A 91 -5.46 22.87 8.34
N TYR A 92 -6.01 23.17 7.17
CA TYR A 92 -7.40 23.61 7.00
C TYR A 92 -8.33 22.45 6.64
N LEU A 93 -7.82 21.47 5.87
CA LEU A 93 -8.55 20.29 5.46
C LEU A 93 -8.81 19.32 6.62
N VAL A 94 -7.80 19.06 7.46
CA VAL A 94 -7.90 18.09 8.57
C VAL A 94 -8.99 18.46 9.59
N PRO A 95 -9.05 19.71 10.12
CA PRO A 95 -10.14 20.08 11.02
C PRO A 95 -11.52 20.05 10.36
N LYS A 96 -11.60 20.27 9.04
CA LYS A 96 -12.85 20.19 8.29
C LYS A 96 -13.31 18.74 8.12
N LEU A 97 -12.40 17.82 7.82
CA LEU A 97 -12.66 16.37 7.81
C LEU A 97 -13.27 15.92 9.13
N GLY A 98 -12.68 16.31 10.26
CA GLY A 98 -13.16 15.90 11.58
C GLY A 98 -14.57 16.37 11.95
N ARG A 99 -15.10 17.38 11.27
CA ARG A 99 -16.45 17.96 11.50
C ARG A 99 -17.45 17.58 10.41
N GLU A 100 -16.99 17.01 9.30
CA GLU A 100 -17.85 16.65 8.19
C GLU A 100 -18.74 15.45 8.56
N ARG A 101 -20.00 15.50 8.13
CA ARG A 101 -21.00 14.46 8.41
C ARG A 101 -21.49 13.80 7.14
N ASN A 102 -21.37 14.48 6.00
CA ASN A 102 -21.67 13.89 4.71
C ASN A 102 -20.53 12.96 4.28
N GLU A 103 -20.83 11.68 4.06
CA GLU A 103 -19.84 10.65 3.74
C GLU A 103 -19.12 10.94 2.41
N ASP A 104 -19.84 11.39 1.38
CA ASP A 104 -19.24 11.70 0.08
C ASP A 104 -18.27 12.90 0.17
N ALA A 105 -18.65 13.93 0.93
CA ALA A 105 -17.78 15.08 1.19
C ALA A 105 -16.56 14.68 2.03
N SER A 106 -16.75 13.81 3.02
CA SER A 106 -15.65 13.24 3.81
C SER A 106 -14.70 12.43 2.93
N ALA A 107 -15.22 11.59 2.03
CA ALA A 107 -14.41 10.80 1.10
C ALA A 107 -13.62 11.68 0.13
N ARG A 108 -14.23 12.75 -0.39
CA ARG A 108 -13.51 13.76 -1.20
C ARG A 108 -12.39 14.43 -0.40
N LEU A 109 -12.65 14.82 0.86
CA LEU A 109 -11.63 15.41 1.73
C LEU A 109 -10.47 14.45 2.01
N GLU A 110 -10.76 13.19 2.35
CA GLU A 110 -9.73 12.15 2.55
C GLU A 110 -8.90 11.96 1.27
N SER A 111 -9.53 11.93 0.09
CA SER A 111 -8.82 11.79 -1.18
C SER A 111 -7.85 12.94 -1.46
N VAL A 112 -8.24 14.19 -1.22
CA VAL A 112 -7.33 15.35 -1.39
C VAL A 112 -6.19 15.28 -0.37
N LEU A 113 -6.50 14.96 0.87
CA LEU A 113 -5.52 14.82 1.94
C LEU A 113 -4.49 13.71 1.65
N ASP A 114 -4.93 12.58 1.10
CA ASP A 114 -4.09 11.46 0.70
C ASP A 114 -3.19 11.78 -0.52
N GLU A 115 -3.54 12.77 -1.33
CA GLU A 115 -2.70 13.19 -2.45
C GLU A 115 -1.69 14.26 -2.04
N LEU A 116 -2.09 15.20 -1.18
CA LEU A 116 -1.22 16.27 -0.68
C LEU A 116 -0.13 15.74 0.25
N THR A 117 -0.45 14.77 1.10
CA THR A 117 0.48 14.29 2.12
C THR A 117 1.38 13.19 1.57
N ASN A 118 2.58 13.04 2.14
CA ASN A 118 3.55 12.01 1.75
C ASN A 118 4.53 11.80 2.92
N ALA A 119 5.57 10.98 2.72
CA ALA A 119 6.56 10.67 3.75
C ALA A 119 7.14 11.92 4.46
N ARG A 120 7.32 13.05 3.78
CA ARG A 120 7.90 14.26 4.41
C ARG A 120 7.02 14.84 5.53
N HIS A 121 5.76 14.47 5.60
CA HIS A 121 4.75 15.07 6.48
C HIS A 121 4.41 14.24 7.72
N THR A 122 4.96 13.03 7.86
CA THR A 122 4.62 12.07 8.93
C THR A 122 4.64 12.67 10.33
N ARG A 123 5.69 13.44 10.66
CA ARG A 123 5.84 14.08 11.98
C ARG A 123 4.83 15.19 12.23
N LEU A 124 4.48 15.95 11.20
CA LEU A 124 3.42 16.97 11.31
C LEU A 124 2.04 16.33 11.45
N LEU A 125 1.81 15.19 10.77
CA LEU A 125 0.56 14.46 10.88
C LEU A 125 0.38 13.79 12.25
N ALA A 126 1.47 13.47 12.95
CA ALA A 126 1.43 12.89 14.29
C ALA A 126 0.77 13.83 15.33
N GLU A 127 0.74 15.14 15.09
CA GLU A 127 0.02 16.11 15.94
C GLU A 127 -1.49 15.84 15.98
N TYR A 128 -2.04 15.15 14.98
CA TYR A 128 -3.47 14.83 14.90
C TYR A 128 -3.83 13.46 15.52
N PHE A 129 -2.88 12.73 16.09
CA PHE A 129 -3.13 11.40 16.67
C PHE A 129 -4.03 11.45 17.91
N ASP A 130 -4.07 12.58 18.62
CA ASP A 130 -4.97 12.81 19.76
C ASP A 130 -6.04 13.88 19.46
N ASP A 131 -6.37 14.09 18.19
CA ASP A 131 -7.45 15.01 17.82
C ASP A 131 -8.79 14.57 18.45
N LYS A 132 -9.67 15.52 18.79
CA LYS A 132 -10.97 15.21 19.39
C LYS A 132 -11.87 14.38 18.46
N SER A 133 -11.69 14.51 17.14
CA SER A 133 -12.46 13.77 16.14
C SER A 133 -11.87 12.40 15.85
N LEU A 134 -12.70 11.36 16.01
CA LEU A 134 -12.36 9.98 15.65
C LEU A 134 -11.93 9.84 14.17
N VAL A 135 -12.60 10.56 13.27
CA VAL A 135 -12.29 10.51 11.82
C VAL A 135 -10.89 11.05 11.56
N THR A 136 -10.54 12.18 12.18
CA THR A 136 -9.21 12.80 12.07
C THR A 136 -8.10 11.88 12.59
N ARG A 137 -8.30 11.27 13.77
CA ARG A 137 -7.33 10.31 14.34
C ARG A 137 -7.15 9.09 13.44
N LYS A 138 -8.25 8.47 13.00
CA LYS A 138 -8.20 7.31 12.08
C LYS A 138 -7.52 7.64 10.77
N TRP A 139 -7.82 8.79 10.17
CA TRP A 139 -7.19 9.20 8.92
C TRP A 139 -5.69 9.45 9.12
N SER A 140 -5.30 10.25 10.11
CA SER A 140 -3.88 10.59 10.34
C SER A 140 -3.03 9.35 10.67
N LEU A 141 -3.51 8.47 11.55
CA LEU A 141 -2.82 7.21 11.88
C LEU A 141 -2.66 6.30 10.66
N ARG A 142 -3.74 6.10 9.88
CA ARG A 142 -3.68 5.30 8.63
C ARG A 142 -2.70 5.92 7.64
N ARG A 143 -2.74 7.25 7.49
CA ARG A 143 -1.91 7.94 6.50
C ARG A 143 -0.43 7.86 6.84
N VAL A 144 -0.07 8.08 8.11
CA VAL A 144 1.32 7.93 8.57
C VAL A 144 1.81 6.50 8.40
N ALA A 145 0.94 5.50 8.60
CA ALA A 145 1.33 4.10 8.47
C ALA A 145 1.80 3.67 7.06
N TRP A 146 1.46 4.44 6.02
CA TRP A 146 1.97 4.22 4.66
C TRP A 146 3.42 4.67 4.47
N PHE A 147 3.99 5.41 5.41
CA PHE A 147 5.31 6.00 5.30
C PHE A 147 6.14 5.65 6.53
N PRO A 148 6.93 4.56 6.50
CA PRO A 148 7.82 4.21 7.59
C PRO A 148 8.63 5.41 8.13
N ASP A 149 8.51 5.66 9.43
CA ASP A 149 9.18 6.75 10.12
C ASP A 149 9.34 6.39 11.60
N ALA A 150 10.57 6.04 12.01
CA ALA A 150 10.87 5.75 13.41
C ALA A 150 10.65 6.96 14.33
N GLY A 151 10.69 8.18 13.78
CA GLY A 151 10.53 9.43 14.53
C GLY A 151 9.14 9.63 15.11
N VAL A 152 8.11 8.89 14.67
CA VAL A 152 6.75 8.97 15.22
C VAL A 152 6.43 7.86 16.21
N ARG A 153 7.41 7.00 16.57
CA ARG A 153 7.17 5.80 17.39
C ARG A 153 6.45 6.09 18.71
N SER A 154 6.99 6.99 19.51
CA SER A 154 6.40 7.33 20.81
C SER A 154 4.98 7.89 20.65
N ALA A 155 4.73 8.74 19.65
CA ALA A 155 3.40 9.26 19.37
C ALA A 155 2.42 8.15 18.95
N ALA A 156 2.85 7.19 18.13
CA ALA A 156 2.04 6.07 17.69
C ALA A 156 1.69 5.12 18.85
N GLU A 157 2.65 4.80 19.71
CA GLU A 157 2.44 3.96 20.90
C GLU A 157 1.47 4.63 21.89
N ASN A 158 1.66 5.93 22.15
CA ASN A 158 0.73 6.70 22.97
C ASN A 158 -0.68 6.71 22.38
N ALA A 159 -0.81 6.85 21.06
CA ALA A 159 -2.11 6.79 20.37
C ALA A 159 -2.77 5.41 20.49
N LEU A 160 -1.99 4.32 20.44
CA LEU A 160 -2.49 2.96 20.62
C LEU A 160 -2.99 2.73 22.05
N VAL A 161 -2.24 3.18 23.06
CA VAL A 161 -2.66 3.12 24.47
C VAL A 161 -3.94 3.94 24.67
N ALA A 162 -3.99 5.17 24.15
CA ALA A 162 -5.19 6.01 24.24
C ALA A 162 -6.40 5.35 23.57
N ALA A 163 -6.24 4.81 22.35
CA ALA A 163 -7.30 4.11 21.64
C ALA A 163 -7.81 2.87 22.40
N SER A 164 -6.92 2.14 23.08
CA SER A 164 -7.25 0.90 23.79
C SER A 164 -7.89 1.13 25.17
N THR A 165 -7.72 2.32 25.75
CA THR A 165 -8.18 2.65 27.12
C THR A 165 -9.43 3.52 27.15
N ARG A 166 -9.89 4.05 26.00
CA ARG A 166 -11.10 4.89 25.91
C ARG A 166 -12.34 4.09 26.29
N LYS A 167 -12.83 4.30 27.51
CA LYS A 167 -14.00 3.60 28.09
C LYS A 167 -15.30 3.78 27.29
N ARG A 168 -15.41 4.85 26.50
CA ARG A 168 -16.57 5.16 25.66
C ARG A 168 -16.13 5.08 24.20
N ASN A 169 -16.76 4.20 23.43
CA ASN A 169 -16.54 4.01 21.99
C ASN A 169 -15.15 3.43 21.63
N LEU A 170 -14.85 2.23 22.12
CA LEU A 170 -13.75 1.41 21.59
C LEU A 170 -13.99 1.12 20.10
N ASP A 171 -13.38 1.93 19.23
CA ASP A 171 -13.45 1.76 17.79
C ASP A 171 -12.33 0.82 17.33
N SER A 172 -12.71 -0.38 16.91
CA SER A 172 -11.73 -1.41 16.51
C SER A 172 -10.84 -0.99 15.33
N ASP A 173 -11.34 -0.09 14.47
CA ASP A 173 -10.58 0.44 13.35
C ASP A 173 -9.59 1.52 13.79
N GLU A 174 -9.92 2.33 14.80
CA GLU A 174 -8.96 3.24 15.43
C GLU A 174 -7.81 2.47 16.08
N ILE A 175 -8.12 1.43 16.87
CA ILE A 175 -7.09 0.59 17.50
C ILE A 175 -6.22 -0.07 16.42
N PHE A 176 -6.84 -0.55 15.34
CA PHE A 176 -6.10 -1.10 14.20
C PHE A 176 -5.22 -0.05 13.51
N ALA A 177 -5.73 1.16 13.26
CA ALA A 177 -4.96 2.25 12.65
C ALA A 177 -3.76 2.64 13.52
N ALA A 178 -3.94 2.73 14.84
CA ALA A 178 -2.87 3.01 15.78
C ALA A 178 -1.83 1.88 15.82
N ALA A 179 -2.28 0.63 15.85
CA ALA A 179 -1.41 -0.54 15.81
C ALA A 179 -0.60 -0.63 14.50
N LEU A 180 -1.22 -0.29 13.37
CA LEU A 180 -0.56 -0.23 12.08
C LEU A 180 0.48 0.90 12.03
N CYS A 181 0.17 2.06 12.60
CA CYS A 181 1.11 3.17 12.76
C CYS A 181 2.31 2.78 13.63
N CYS A 182 2.08 2.07 14.75
CA CYS A 182 3.16 1.50 15.58
C CYS A 182 4.09 0.62 14.75
N ALA A 183 3.53 -0.32 13.97
CA ALA A 183 4.30 -1.18 13.09
C ALA A 183 5.17 -0.37 12.10
N SER A 184 4.59 0.64 11.44
CA SER A 184 5.32 1.50 10.49
C SER A 184 6.46 2.31 11.13
N SER A 185 6.39 2.55 12.44
CA SER A 185 7.45 3.24 13.20
C SER A 185 8.50 2.28 13.79
N GLY A 186 8.39 0.98 13.49
CA GLY A 186 9.28 -0.06 13.99
C GLY A 186 8.93 -0.55 15.40
N SER A 187 7.72 -0.30 15.90
CA SER A 187 7.25 -0.78 17.20
C SER A 187 6.38 -2.04 17.08
N PHE A 188 6.59 -2.98 18.00
CA PHE A 188 5.84 -4.23 18.07
C PHE A 188 4.59 -4.19 18.95
N GLU A 189 4.29 -3.08 19.63
CA GLU A 189 3.13 -2.95 20.55
C GLU A 189 1.79 -3.27 19.86
N GLY A 190 1.66 -2.95 18.57
CA GLY A 190 0.46 -3.21 17.76
C GLY A 190 0.43 -4.57 17.05
N PHE A 191 1.46 -5.40 17.18
CA PHE A 191 1.67 -6.57 16.30
C PHE A 191 0.48 -7.53 16.30
N ASP A 192 0.00 -7.93 17.48
CA ASP A 192 -1.08 -8.91 17.60
C ASP A 192 -2.42 -8.38 17.08
N THR A 193 -2.67 -7.08 17.23
CA THR A 193 -3.85 -6.41 16.69
C THR A 193 -3.84 -6.46 15.16
N VAL A 194 -2.71 -6.10 14.54
CA VAL A 194 -2.58 -6.15 13.08
C VAL A 194 -2.64 -7.60 12.59
N ALA A 195 -1.99 -8.54 13.27
CA ALA A 195 -2.03 -9.96 12.90
C ALA A 195 -3.45 -10.54 12.92
N LYS A 196 -4.24 -10.21 13.95
CA LYS A 196 -5.65 -10.60 14.03
C LYS A 196 -6.48 -10.02 12.89
N ARG A 197 -6.24 -8.76 12.50
CA ARG A 197 -6.95 -8.10 11.38
C ARG A 197 -6.50 -8.65 10.03
N ALA A 198 -5.21 -8.95 9.85
CA ALA A 198 -4.64 -9.59 8.66
C ALA A 198 -5.29 -10.94 8.36
N ALA A 199 -5.60 -11.74 9.39
CA ALA A 199 -6.29 -13.03 9.24
C ALA A 199 -7.76 -12.90 8.80
N LYS A 200 -8.38 -11.72 8.98
CA LYS A 200 -9.78 -11.46 8.63
C LYS A 200 -9.91 -10.75 7.27
N ASP A 201 -9.15 -9.68 7.06
CA ASP A 201 -9.46 -8.67 6.03
C ASP A 201 -8.25 -8.33 5.14
N TRP A 202 -7.43 -9.33 4.81
CA TRP A 202 -6.22 -9.12 4.01
C TRP A 202 -6.48 -8.47 2.64
N GLY A 203 -7.58 -8.81 1.97
CA GLY A 203 -7.85 -8.30 0.61
C GLY A 203 -7.91 -6.77 0.56
N LYS A 204 -8.45 -6.13 1.62
CA LYS A 204 -8.56 -4.66 1.72
C LYS A 204 -7.33 -4.03 2.35
N LEU A 205 -6.71 -4.70 3.33
CA LEU A 205 -5.69 -4.10 4.20
C LEU A 205 -4.26 -4.55 3.88
N GLY A 206 -4.09 -5.58 3.07
CA GLY A 206 -2.81 -6.23 2.77
C GLY A 206 -1.72 -5.25 2.33
N PRO A 207 -1.97 -4.36 1.35
CA PRO A 207 -0.97 -3.38 0.91
C PRO A 207 -0.49 -2.44 2.04
N ALA A 208 -1.42 -1.93 2.85
CA ALA A 208 -1.09 -1.05 3.98
C ALA A 208 -0.32 -1.81 5.07
N ILE A 209 -0.74 -3.04 5.39
CA ILE A 209 -0.06 -3.91 6.35
C ILE A 209 1.35 -4.23 5.88
N HIS A 210 1.53 -4.61 4.61
CA HIS A 210 2.83 -4.94 4.05
C HIS A 210 3.79 -3.75 4.09
N THR A 211 3.30 -2.56 3.74
CA THR A 211 4.10 -1.32 3.78
C THR A 211 4.51 -0.98 5.22
N ALA A 212 3.58 -1.01 6.17
CA ALA A 212 3.88 -0.72 7.57
C ALA A 212 4.83 -1.75 8.20
N PHE A 213 4.66 -3.04 7.89
CA PHE A 213 5.48 -4.11 8.48
C PHE A 213 6.91 -4.16 7.94
N ALA A 214 7.22 -3.49 6.84
CA ALA A 214 8.58 -3.37 6.35
C ALA A 214 9.53 -2.78 7.42
N ALA A 215 9.03 -1.85 8.24
CA ALA A 215 9.80 -1.25 9.34
C ALA A 215 10.08 -2.22 10.51
N LEU A 216 9.42 -3.39 10.53
CA LEU A 216 9.63 -4.43 11.54
C LEU A 216 10.58 -5.54 11.07
N ARG A 217 11.19 -5.40 9.88
CA ARG A 217 12.08 -6.41 9.30
C ARG A 217 13.29 -6.66 10.20
N SER A 218 13.27 -7.81 10.90
CA SER A 218 14.24 -8.17 11.93
C SER A 218 14.05 -9.61 12.41
N ALA A 219 15.03 -10.13 13.15
CA ALA A 219 14.95 -11.41 13.84
C ALA A 219 13.77 -11.46 14.82
N GLU A 220 13.46 -10.35 15.49
CA GLU A 220 12.29 -10.27 16.37
C GLU A 220 10.97 -10.38 15.60
N GLY A 221 10.85 -9.68 14.46
CA GLY A 221 9.68 -9.76 13.59
C GLY A 221 9.46 -11.19 13.09
N THR A 222 10.54 -11.82 12.62
CA THR A 222 10.56 -13.24 12.24
C THR A 222 10.07 -14.15 13.37
N LYS A 223 10.62 -13.99 14.59
CA LYS A 223 10.23 -14.77 15.77
C LYS A 223 8.77 -14.61 16.14
N ARG A 224 8.21 -13.40 16.03
CA ARG A 224 6.78 -13.14 16.31
C ARG A 224 5.88 -13.79 15.27
N VAL A 225 6.25 -13.72 13.99
CA VAL A 225 5.48 -14.37 12.93
C VAL A 225 5.58 -15.90 12.99
N ALA A 226 6.72 -16.46 13.39
CA ALA A 226 6.87 -17.91 13.57
C ALA A 226 5.78 -18.52 14.49
N LYS A 227 5.35 -17.78 15.52
CA LYS A 227 4.23 -18.20 16.39
C LYS A 227 2.90 -18.31 15.63
N LEU A 228 2.67 -17.45 14.63
CA LEU A 228 1.47 -17.50 13.78
C LEU A 228 1.51 -18.69 12.82
N LEU A 229 2.70 -19.02 12.30
CA LEU A 229 2.93 -20.17 11.41
C LEU A 229 2.74 -21.50 12.14
N ALA A 230 3.08 -21.56 13.43
CA ALA A 230 2.83 -22.71 14.30
C ALA A 230 1.36 -22.85 14.75
N ALA A 231 0.49 -21.88 14.45
CA ALA A 231 -0.91 -21.94 14.89
C ALA A 231 -1.69 -23.05 14.16
N THR A 232 -2.65 -23.66 14.85
CA THR A 232 -3.52 -24.70 14.25
C THR A 232 -4.47 -24.15 13.18
N LYS A 233 -4.95 -22.91 13.36
CA LYS A 233 -5.93 -22.30 12.47
C LYS A 233 -5.29 -21.89 11.15
N ARG A 234 -5.79 -22.46 10.03
CA ARG A 234 -5.36 -22.11 8.67
C ARG A 234 -5.30 -20.60 8.40
N LYS A 235 -6.36 -19.84 8.75
CA LYS A 235 -6.39 -18.39 8.49
C LYS A 235 -5.23 -17.65 9.18
N THR A 236 -4.83 -18.12 10.36
CA THR A 236 -3.69 -17.58 11.11
C THR A 236 -2.36 -17.92 10.44
N LYS A 237 -2.19 -19.15 9.96
CA LYS A 237 -1.01 -19.56 9.18
C LYS A 237 -0.86 -18.72 7.90
N VAL A 238 -1.94 -18.56 7.13
CA VAL A 238 -1.95 -17.72 5.91
C VAL A 238 -1.60 -16.27 6.24
N ALA A 239 -2.14 -15.71 7.34
CA ALA A 239 -1.77 -14.38 7.79
C ALA A 239 -0.28 -14.31 8.17
N GLY A 240 0.24 -15.31 8.88
CA GLY A 240 1.66 -15.43 9.18
C GLY A 240 2.53 -15.39 7.92
N LEU A 241 2.22 -16.22 6.92
CA LEU A 241 2.94 -16.24 5.63
C LEU A 241 2.91 -14.87 4.94
N ARG A 242 1.79 -14.16 5.02
CA ARG A 242 1.66 -12.82 4.45
C ARG A 242 2.42 -11.74 5.22
N LEU A 243 2.53 -11.86 6.54
CA LEU A 243 3.26 -10.91 7.39
C LEU A 243 4.77 -11.12 7.32
N ILE A 244 5.24 -12.39 7.27
CA ILE A 244 6.67 -12.69 7.14
C ILE A 244 7.21 -12.20 5.79
N ALA A 245 6.38 -12.11 4.75
CA ALA A 245 6.74 -11.47 3.49
C ALA A 245 7.29 -10.03 3.66
N ALA A 246 6.73 -9.29 4.62
CA ALA A 246 7.10 -7.89 4.88
C ALA A 246 8.24 -7.76 5.90
N CYS A 247 8.16 -8.49 7.02
CA CYS A 247 9.03 -8.32 8.19
C CYS A 247 10.01 -9.49 8.46
N GLY A 248 10.02 -10.52 7.62
CA GLY A 248 10.90 -11.67 7.76
C GLY A 248 12.32 -11.40 7.27
N GLU A 249 13.29 -12.05 7.92
CA GLU A 249 14.68 -12.08 7.48
C GLU A 249 14.90 -13.17 6.42
N LYS A 250 15.85 -12.96 5.51
CA LYS A 250 16.10 -13.86 4.37
C LYS A 250 16.51 -15.26 4.82
N GLU A 251 17.28 -15.33 5.89
CA GLU A 251 17.78 -16.52 6.57
C GLU A 251 16.64 -17.38 7.11
N SER A 252 15.48 -16.76 7.36
CA SER A 252 14.29 -17.44 7.89
C SER A 252 13.46 -18.18 6.86
N ALA A 253 13.62 -17.82 5.57
CA ALA A 253 12.81 -18.35 4.48
C ALA A 253 12.87 -19.88 4.40
N LYS A 254 14.07 -20.46 4.50
CA LYS A 254 14.30 -21.89 4.33
C LYS A 254 13.60 -22.74 5.41
N HIS A 255 13.64 -22.31 6.66
CA HIS A 255 13.13 -23.12 7.77
C HIS A 255 11.68 -22.80 8.15
N LEU A 256 11.22 -21.57 7.96
CA LEU A 256 9.84 -21.18 8.31
C LEU A 256 8.86 -21.24 7.16
N VAL A 257 9.29 -20.97 5.93
CA VAL A 257 8.37 -20.79 4.79
C VAL A 257 8.40 -21.98 3.84
N LEU A 258 9.58 -22.55 3.57
CA LEU A 258 9.75 -23.66 2.64
C LEU A 258 8.82 -24.86 2.90
N PRO A 259 8.60 -25.31 4.16
CA PRO A 259 7.71 -26.45 4.42
C PRO A 259 6.26 -26.23 3.95
N PHE A 260 5.80 -24.97 3.85
CA PHE A 260 4.45 -24.65 3.39
C PHE A 260 4.28 -24.79 1.86
N LEU A 261 5.36 -25.00 1.11
CA LEU A 261 5.27 -25.29 -0.33
C LEU A 261 4.73 -26.70 -0.60
N ASP A 262 4.86 -27.62 0.36
CA ASP A 262 4.38 -29.00 0.30
C ASP A 262 2.97 -29.18 0.89
N GLU A 263 2.37 -28.12 1.43
CA GLU A 263 1.02 -28.17 1.98
C GLU A 263 -0.02 -28.49 0.89
N ASN A 264 -0.99 -29.34 1.22
CA ASN A 264 -2.09 -29.70 0.30
C ASN A 264 -3.03 -28.52 0.05
N ASP A 265 -3.17 -27.61 1.02
CA ASP A 265 -4.01 -26.42 0.88
C ASP A 265 -3.33 -25.38 -0.03
N ASN A 266 -3.92 -25.17 -1.21
CA ASN A 266 -3.41 -24.23 -2.21
C ASN A 266 -3.27 -22.80 -1.66
N SER A 267 -4.10 -22.38 -0.70
CA SER A 267 -3.98 -21.04 -0.11
C SER A 267 -2.73 -20.86 0.74
N LEU A 268 -2.29 -21.92 1.44
CA LEU A 268 -1.02 -21.93 2.17
C LEU A 268 0.16 -21.94 1.19
N ARG A 269 0.10 -22.79 0.16
CA ARG A 269 1.14 -22.85 -0.87
C ARG A 269 1.35 -21.52 -1.58
N VAL A 270 0.26 -20.88 -2.04
CA VAL A 270 0.31 -19.56 -2.70
C VAL A 270 0.83 -18.49 -1.75
N ALA A 271 0.40 -18.50 -0.49
CA ALA A 271 0.91 -17.56 0.50
C ALA A 271 2.41 -17.76 0.78
N ALA A 272 2.89 -19.01 0.81
CA ALA A 272 4.31 -19.32 0.98
C ALA A 272 5.15 -18.87 -0.23
N ILE A 273 4.68 -19.07 -1.46
CA ILE A 273 5.32 -18.54 -2.66
C ILE A 273 5.46 -17.02 -2.58
N ASN A 274 4.38 -16.32 -2.21
CA ASN A 274 4.40 -14.87 -2.07
C ASN A 274 5.30 -14.40 -0.90
N ALA A 275 5.38 -15.18 0.18
CA ALA A 275 6.30 -14.92 1.27
C ALA A 275 7.77 -15.02 0.82
N LEU A 276 8.12 -16.07 0.06
CA LEU A 276 9.46 -16.22 -0.50
C LEU A 276 9.81 -15.10 -1.47
N ARG A 277 8.86 -14.68 -2.32
CA ARG A 277 9.04 -13.50 -3.19
C ARG A 277 9.37 -12.23 -2.39
N GLY A 278 8.59 -11.93 -1.35
CA GLY A 278 8.80 -10.72 -0.54
C GLY A 278 10.09 -10.76 0.30
N ILE A 279 10.45 -11.92 0.86
CA ILE A 279 11.62 -12.08 1.73
C ILE A 279 12.93 -12.17 0.93
N VAL A 280 12.95 -12.99 -0.12
CA VAL A 280 14.18 -13.36 -0.84
C VAL A 280 14.47 -12.40 -1.99
N ASP A 281 13.43 -12.03 -2.73
CA ASP A 281 13.55 -11.25 -3.98
C ASP A 281 13.06 -9.80 -3.83
N GLY A 282 12.38 -9.44 -2.73
CA GLY A 282 11.76 -8.12 -2.58
C GLY A 282 10.56 -7.88 -3.49
N ASP A 283 10.04 -8.95 -4.08
CA ASP A 283 9.02 -8.92 -5.11
C ASP A 283 7.61 -8.72 -4.56
N PRO A 284 6.72 -7.98 -5.26
CA PRO A 284 5.32 -7.83 -4.86
C PRO A 284 4.57 -9.17 -4.94
N PRO A 285 3.48 -9.41 -4.19
CA PRO A 285 2.76 -10.68 -4.24
C PRO A 285 2.09 -10.95 -5.60
N LEU A 286 2.05 -12.22 -6.01
CA LEU A 286 1.27 -12.67 -7.17
C LEU A 286 -0.21 -12.69 -6.83
N ASN A 287 -1.02 -12.15 -7.75
CA ASN A 287 -2.46 -12.25 -7.72
C ASN A 287 -2.90 -13.48 -8.52
N LYS A 288 -3.86 -14.24 -7.98
CA LYS A 288 -4.59 -15.31 -8.70
C LYS A 288 -3.69 -16.34 -9.40
N LEU A 289 -2.87 -17.05 -8.62
CA LEU A 289 -2.17 -18.24 -9.11
C LEU A 289 -3.14 -19.42 -9.26
N SER A 290 -3.14 -20.04 -10.43
CA SER A 290 -3.76 -21.35 -10.60
C SER A 290 -3.01 -22.42 -9.79
N VAL A 291 -3.65 -23.56 -9.54
CA VAL A 291 -3.03 -24.66 -8.77
C VAL A 291 -1.78 -25.18 -9.49
N PHE A 292 -1.82 -25.32 -10.82
CA PHE A 292 -0.68 -25.80 -11.61
C PHE A 292 0.50 -24.82 -11.56
N GLU A 293 0.27 -23.52 -11.77
CA GLU A 293 1.33 -22.51 -11.65
C GLU A 293 1.91 -22.45 -10.23
N ALA A 294 1.07 -22.62 -9.21
CA ALA A 294 1.53 -22.68 -7.82
C ALA A 294 2.44 -23.89 -7.58
N ILE A 295 2.14 -25.06 -8.15
CA ILE A 295 2.99 -26.26 -8.05
C ILE A 295 4.33 -26.02 -8.76
N GLU A 296 4.31 -25.50 -9.98
CA GLU A 296 5.53 -25.25 -10.74
C GLU A 296 6.44 -24.24 -10.01
N ARG A 297 5.86 -23.14 -9.51
CA ARG A 297 6.61 -22.14 -8.74
C ARG A 297 7.12 -22.69 -7.41
N ALA A 298 6.35 -23.53 -6.73
CA ALA A 298 6.81 -24.20 -5.52
C ALA A 298 8.04 -25.07 -5.79
N ASN A 299 8.06 -25.84 -6.89
CA ASN A 299 9.21 -26.65 -7.26
C ASN A 299 10.44 -25.79 -7.61
N LYS A 300 10.25 -24.67 -8.31
CA LYS A 300 11.33 -23.70 -8.58
C LYS A 300 11.94 -23.14 -7.29
N TRP A 301 11.11 -22.81 -6.31
CA TRP A 301 11.57 -22.33 -5.01
C TRP A 301 12.34 -23.39 -4.22
N LYS A 302 11.88 -24.64 -4.20
CA LYS A 302 12.59 -25.76 -3.54
C LYS A 302 13.93 -26.08 -4.17
N ALA A 303 14.05 -25.95 -5.50
CA ALA A 303 15.32 -26.14 -6.18
C ALA A 303 16.33 -25.01 -5.87
N ARG A 304 15.85 -23.83 -5.49
CA ARG A 304 16.66 -22.63 -5.24
C ARG A 304 17.17 -22.52 -3.80
N LEU A 305 16.43 -23.03 -2.80
CA LEU A 305 16.68 -22.84 -1.36
C LEU A 305 17.03 -24.15 -0.65
#